data_AF-A0A3M1XI60-F1
#
_entry.id   AF-A0A3M1XI60-F1
#
_cell.length_a   1.000
_cell.length_b   1.000
_cell.length_c   1.000
_cell.angle_alpha   90.00
_cell.angle_beta   90.00
_cell.angle_gamma   90.00
#
_symmetry.space_group_name_H-M   'P 1'
#
loop_
_entity.id
_entity.type
_entity.pdbx_description
1 polymer ?
#
loop_
_entity_poly.entity_id
_entity_poly.type
_entity_poly.pdbx_seq_one_letter_code
_entity_poly.pdbx_strand_id
1 'polypeptide(L)' 'NGGVLKLAGATNTVQNLLAITKLDTIFETYDSTEAALNSFA' A
#
# COMPACT_ATOMS: atom_id res chain seq x y z
N ASN A 1 0.69 16.77 9.81
CA ASN A 1 1.76 16.91 8.79
C ASN A 1 1.35 16.48 7.38
N GLY A 2 0.13 15.98 7.12
CA GLY A 2 -0.41 15.84 5.74
C GLY A 2 0.31 14.87 4.81
N GLY A 3 1.27 14.09 5.31
CA GLY A 3 2.00 13.10 4.52
C GLY A 3 1.12 11.91 4.15
N VAL A 4 1.29 11.40 2.95
CA VAL A 4 0.58 10.23 2.42
C VAL A 4 1.59 9.09 2.26
N LEU A 5 1.25 7.91 2.78
CA LEU A 5 2.05 6.69 2.68
C LEU A 5 1.28 5.66 1.85
N LYS A 6 1.93 5.13 0.81
CA LYS A 6 1.39 4.07 -0.07
C LYS A 6 2.40 2.94 -0.16
N LEU A 7 1.92 1.70 -0.30
CA LEU A 7 2.76 0.51 -0.35
C LEU A 7 2.80 -0.05 -1.77
N ALA A 8 3.99 -0.46 -2.25
CA ALA A 8 4.17 -1.03 -3.57
C ALA A 8 4.91 -2.36 -3.48
N GLY A 9 4.47 -3.37 -4.23
CA GLY A 9 5.15 -4.66 -4.33
C GLY A 9 5.17 -5.46 -3.03
N ALA A 10 4.16 -5.31 -2.18
CA ALA A 10 4.04 -6.10 -0.96
C ALA A 10 3.81 -7.58 -1.29
N THR A 11 4.56 -8.47 -0.66
CA THR A 11 4.40 -9.92 -0.85
C THR A 11 3.07 -10.39 -0.26
N ASN A 12 2.58 -11.56 -0.71
CA ASN A 12 1.33 -12.14 -0.21
C ASN A 12 1.29 -12.26 1.32
N THR A 13 2.43 -12.60 1.95
CA THR A 13 2.52 -12.66 3.42
C THR A 13 2.26 -11.31 4.07
N VAL A 14 2.82 -10.23 3.52
CA VAL A 14 2.61 -8.86 4.02
C VAL A 14 1.16 -8.43 3.77
N GLN A 15 0.61 -8.68 2.58
CA GLN A 15 -0.78 -8.37 2.25
C GLN A 15 -1.77 -9.08 3.20
N ASN A 16 -1.54 -10.35 3.49
CA ASN A 16 -2.36 -11.12 4.44
C ASN A 16 -2.30 -10.53 5.85
N LEU A 17 -1.12 -10.10 6.30
CA LEU A 17 -0.97 -9.45 7.61
C LEU A 17 -1.72 -8.12 7.67
N LEU A 18 -1.66 -7.32 6.60
CA LEU A 18 -2.39 -6.05 6.50
C LEU A 18 -3.91 -6.27 6.54
N ALA A 19 -4.42 -7.30 5.84
CA ALA A 19 -5.83 -7.66 5.85
C ALA A 19 -6.31 -8.12 7.25
N ILE A 20 -5.54 -8.98 7.93
CA ILE A 20 -5.86 -9.45 9.29
C ILE A 20 -5.95 -8.27 10.27
N THR A 21 -5.04 -7.31 10.14
CA THR A 21 -4.96 -6.13 10.99
C THR A 21 -5.86 -4.98 10.55
N LYS A 22 -6.57 -5.14 9.42
CA LYS A 22 -7.41 -4.11 8.76
C LYS A 22 -6.65 -2.86 8.33
N LEU A 23 -5.33 -2.94 8.21
CA LEU A 23 -4.48 -1.84 7.73
C LEU A 23 -4.51 -1.69 6.22
N ASP A 24 -4.98 -2.70 5.50
CA ASP A 24 -5.29 -2.66 4.06
C ASP A 24 -6.35 -1.59 3.73
N THR A 25 -7.24 -1.26 4.67
CA THR A 25 -8.22 -0.17 4.52
C THR A 25 -7.61 1.23 4.71
N ILE A 26 -6.42 1.31 5.31
CA ILE A 26 -5.73 2.55 5.63
C ILE A 26 -4.68 2.88 4.57
N PHE A 27 -3.95 1.85 4.10
CA PHE A 27 -2.89 2.01 3.11
C PHE A 27 -3.35 1.62 1.72
N GLU A 28 -3.22 2.53 0.77
CA GLU A 28 -3.31 2.16 -0.64
C GLU A 28 -2.12 1.27 -1.02
N THR A 29 -2.41 0.15 -1.67
CA THR A 29 -1.40 -0.81 -2.12
C THR A 29 -1.41 -0.96 -3.63
N TYR A 30 -0.22 -1.15 -4.21
CA TYR A 30 0.00 -1.24 -5.65
C TYR A 30 0.94 -2.40 -5.98
N ASP A 31 0.80 -2.96 -7.18
CA ASP A 31 1.65 -4.07 -7.63
C ASP A 31 3.09 -3.63 -7.95
N SER A 32 3.28 -2.38 -8.40
CA SER A 32 4.59 -1.85 -8.79
C SER A 32 4.85 -0.46 -8.20
N THR A 33 6.13 -0.11 -8.09
CA THR A 33 6.56 1.22 -7.63
C THR A 33 6.10 2.32 -8.60
N GLU A 34 6.11 2.07 -9.92
CA GLU A 34 5.57 3.03 -10.89
C GLU A 34 4.07 3.29 -10.70
N ALA A 35 3.27 2.24 -10.46
CA ALA A 35 1.83 2.42 -10.21
C ALA A 35 1.58 3.26 -8.94
N ALA A 36 2.35 3.03 -7.88
CA ALA A 36 2.28 3.85 -6.67
C ALA A 36 2.68 5.30 -6.94
N LEU A 37 3.78 5.55 -7.68
CA LEU A 37 4.23 6.90 -8.02
C LEU A 37 3.18 7.66 -8.84
N ASN A 38 2.57 7.00 -9.84
CA ASN A 38 1.53 7.60 -10.67
C ASN A 38 0.27 8.00 -9.88
N SER A 39 0.04 7.36 -8.72
CA SER A 39 -1.11 7.66 -7.86
C SER A 39 -0.93 8.87 -6.93
N PHE A 40 0.27 9.44 -6.85
CA PHE A 40 0.53 10.67 -6.09
C PHE A 40 0.29 11.95 -6.89
N ALA A 41 0.12 11.83 -8.22
CA ALA A 41 -0.10 12.95 -9.13
C ALA A 41 -1.55 13.44 -9.11
#